data_AF-A0A941RA19-F1
#
_entry.id   AF-A0A941RA19-F1
#
_cell.length_a   1.000
_cell.length_b   1.000
_cell.length_c   1.000
_cell.angle_alpha   90.00
_cell.angle_beta   90.00
_cell.angle_gamma   90.00
#
_symmetry.space_group_name_H-M   'P 1'
#
loop_
_entity.id
_entity.type
_entity.pdbx_description
1 polymer ?
#
loop_
_entity_poly.entity_id
_entity_poly.type
_entity_poly.pdbx_seq_one_letter_code
_entity_poly.pdbx_strand_id
1 'polypeptide(L)' 'MQLDGNTVVIKTKEGKEVRLHQDDTTKVVGAIKQDEPVKAKADEKQHILSLKSFTQSELNKTNTGKK' A
#
# COMPACT_ATOMS: atom_id res chain seq x y z
N MET A 1 -1.94 -4.35 7.39
CA MET A 1 -3.02 -4.03 6.43
C MET A 1 -4.11 -5.08 6.56
N GLN A 2 -5.38 -4.71 6.42
CA GLN A 2 -6.53 -5.63 6.34
C GLN A 2 -7.12 -5.65 4.92
N LEU A 3 -7.58 -6.82 4.50
CA LEU A 3 -8.26 -7.06 3.22
C LEU A 3 -9.67 -7.56 3.53
N ASP A 4 -10.68 -6.84 3.05
CA ASP A 4 -12.10 -7.16 3.19
C ASP A 4 -12.75 -7.14 1.80
N GLY A 5 -12.71 -8.29 1.12
CA GLY A 5 -13.14 -8.42 -0.28
C GLY A 5 -12.41 -7.44 -1.20
N ASN A 6 -13.16 -6.50 -1.78
CA ASN A 6 -12.66 -5.42 -2.65
C ASN A 6 -12.17 -4.18 -1.90
N THR A 7 -12.17 -4.19 -0.57
CA THR A 7 -11.73 -3.03 0.22
C THR A 7 -10.43 -3.35 0.95
N VAL A 8 -9.45 -2.47 0.79
CA VAL A 8 -8.16 -2.51 1.49
C VAL A 8 -8.15 -1.48 2.60
N VAL A 9 -7.87 -1.90 3.83
CA VAL A 9 -7.71 -0.99 4.98
C VAL A 9 -6.24 -0.88 5.36
N ILE A 10 -5.68 0.31 5.21
CA ILE A 10 -4.29 0.63 5.52
C ILE A 10 -4.25 1.57 6.69
N LYS A 11 -3.59 1.14 7.76
CA LYS A 11 -3.24 2.02 8.87
C LYS A 11 -1.98 2.79 8.53
N THR A 12 -2.06 4.11 8.45
CA THR A 12 -0.91 4.98 8.22
C THR A 12 -0.04 5.04 9.46
N LYS A 13 1.20 5.52 9.31
CA LYS A 13 2.12 5.74 10.44
C LYS A 13 1.58 6.73 11.47
N GLU A 14 0.65 7.60 11.08
CA GLU A 14 -0.04 8.55 11.96
C GLU A 14 -1.19 7.89 12.76
N GLY A 15 -1.42 6.58 12.58
CA GLY A 15 -2.50 5.85 13.24
C GLY A 15 -3.86 6.02 12.57
N LYS A 16 -3.95 6.78 11.46
CA LYS A 16 -5.19 6.93 10.67
C LYS A 16 -5.43 5.69 9.83
N GLU A 17 -6.67 5.21 9.83
CA GLU A 17 -7.09 4.10 8.98
C GLU A 17 -7.67 4.63 7.68
N VAL A 18 -7.04 4.28 6.57
CA VAL A 18 -7.47 4.67 5.23
C VAL A 18 -8.07 3.44 4.57
N ARG A 19 -9.35 3.54 4.24
CA ARG A 19 -10.07 2.54 3.45
C ARG A 19 -9.92 2.92 1.99
N LEU A 20 -9.42 1.98 1.19
CA LEU A 20 -9.18 2.15 -0.22
C LEU A 20 -9.97 1.09 -0.98
N HIS A 21 -10.62 1.50 -2.07
CA HIS A 21 -11.38 0.57 -2.90
C HIS A 21 -10.46 -0.03 -3.98
N GLN A 22 -10.59 -1.34 -4.15
CA GLN A 22 -9.85 -2.12 -5.13
C GLN A 22 -10.82 -2.62 -6.20
N ASP A 23 -10.45 -2.35 -7.44
CA ASP A 23 -11.26 -2.58 -8.64
C ASP A 23 -10.42 -3.38 -9.64
N ASP A 24 -11.02 -3.82 -10.74
CA ASP A 24 -10.29 -4.51 -11.83
C ASP A 24 -9.17 -3.64 -12.44
N THR A 25 -9.21 -2.32 -12.23
CA THR A 25 -8.16 -1.41 -12.69
C THR A 25 -6.98 -1.31 -11.72
N THR A 26 -7.10 -1.85 -10.51
CA THR A 26 -6.02 -1.82 -9.52
C THR A 26 -4.89 -2.76 -9.92
N LYS A 27 -3.68 -2.19 -10.04
CA LYS A 27 -2.47 -2.98 -10.29
C LYS A 27 -1.84 -3.43 -8.98
N VAL A 28 -1.94 -4.72 -8.70
CA VAL A 28 -1.23 -5.36 -7.59
C VAL A 28 0.11 -5.88 -8.10
N VAL A 29 1.20 -5.36 -7.54
CA VAL A 29 2.57 -5.75 -7.91
C VAL A 29 3.16 -6.60 -6.79
N GLY A 30 3.30 -7.90 -7.06
CA GLY A 30 3.86 -8.89 -6.14
C GLY A 30 2.80 -9.58 -5.27
N ALA A 31 3.26 -10.46 -4.38
CA ALA A 31 2.41 -11.13 -3.42
C ALA A 31 2.22 -10.23 -2.19
N ILE A 32 1.03 -9.64 -2.07
CA ILE A 32 0.66 -8.85 -0.89
C ILE A 32 0.15 -9.81 0.17
N LYS A 33 0.74 -9.77 1.37
CA LYS A 33 0.23 -10.50 2.53
C LYS A 33 -0.48 -9.57 3.49
N GLN A 34 -1.54 -10.08 4.11
CA GLN A 34 -2.15 -9.41 5.26
C GLN A 34 -1.11 -9.26 6.37
N ASP A 35 -1.25 -8.19 7.15
CA ASP A 35 -0.29 -7.80 8.19
C ASP A 35 1.11 -7.35 7.72
N GLU A 36 1.42 -7.43 6.44
CA GLU A 36 2.69 -6.88 5.91
C GLU A 36 2.57 -5.36 5.65
N PRO A 37 3.66 -4.58 5.85
CA PRO A 37 3.73 -3.22 5.36
C PRO A 37 3.62 -3.19 3.84
N VAL A 38 2.77 -2.31 3.33
CA VAL A 38 2.56 -2.11 1.89
C VAL A 38 2.70 -0.64 1.53
N LYS A 39 3.01 -0.39 0.25
CA LYS A 39 2.93 0.93 -0.34
C LYS A 39 1.75 0.95 -1.30
N ALA A 40 0.72 1.70 -0.94
CA ALA A 40 -0.43 1.94 -1.78
C ALA A 40 -0.34 3.34 -2.40
N LYS A 41 -0.66 3.43 -3.69
CA LYS A 41 -0.92 4.69 -4.38
C LYS A 41 -2.41 4.74 -4.67
N ALA A 42 -3.08 5.72 -4.09
CA ALA A 42 -4.49 5.98 -4.31
C ALA A 42 -4.67 7.35 -4.98
N ASP A 43 -5.79 7.49 -5.68
CA ASP A 43 -6.25 8.77 -6.25
C ASP A 43 -7.05 9.59 -5.23
N GLU A 44 -7.42 10.83 -5.57
CA GLU A 44 -8.26 11.71 -4.76
C GLU A 44 -9.63 11.09 -4.42
N LYS A 45 -10.10 10.13 -5.23
CA LYS A 45 -11.32 9.35 -5.00
C LYS A 45 -11.12 8.12 -4.10
N GLN A 46 -9.97 7.96 -3.44
CA GLN A 46 -9.64 6.78 -2.61
C GLN A 46 -9.62 5.44 -3.39
N HIS A 47 -9.44 5.52 -4.71
CA HIS A 47 -9.33 4.38 -5.60
C HIS A 47 -7.86 3.95 -5.73
N ILE A 48 -7.57 2.65 -5.58
CA ILE A 48 -6.18 2.15 -5.60
C ILE A 48 -5.69 2.08 -7.04
N LEU A 49 -4.70 2.91 -7.37
CA LEU A 49 -4.01 2.86 -8.65
C LEU A 49 -2.94 1.77 -8.65
N SER A 50 -2.23 1.60 -7.53
CA SER A 50 -1.21 0.56 -7.41
C SER A 50 -0.99 0.15 -5.96
N LEU A 51 -0.86 -1.15 -5.75
CA LEU A 51 -0.54 -1.74 -4.46
C LEU A 51 0.71 -2.60 -4.59
N LYS A 52 1.71 -2.38 -3.73
CA LYS A 52 2.92 -3.21 -3.71
C LYS A 52 3.38 -3.54 -2.29
N SER A 53 3.96 -4.73 -2.11
CA SER A 53 4.57 -5.15 -0.85
C SER A 53 5.74 -4.21 -0.53
N PHE A 54 5.72 -3.59 0.63
CA PHE A 54 6.81 -2.73 1.07
C PHE A 54 7.79 -3.59 1.86
N THR A 55 8.65 -4.31 1.14
CA THR A 55 9.72 -5.07 1.80
C THR A 55 10.73 -4.09 2.39
N GLN A 56 11.28 -4.42 3.56
CA GLN A 56 12.31 -3.61 4.24
C GLN A 56 13.54 -3.36 3.34
N SER A 57 13.76 -4.21 2.32
CA SER A 57 14.79 -4.02 1.30
C SER A 57 14.58 -2.77 0.43
N GLU A 58 13.35 -2.25 0.28
CA GLU A 58 13.10 -0.96 -0.39
C GLU A 58 13.36 0.24 0.53
N LEU A 59 13.13 0.12 1.84
CA LEU A 59 13.42 1.17 2.83
C LEU A 59 14.92 1.52 2.88
N ASN A 60 15.78 0.52 2.65
CA ASN A 60 17.23 0.69 2.59
C ASN A 60 17.74 1.34 1.28
N LYS A 61 16.90 1.52 0.26
CA LYS A 61 17.25 2.26 -0.97
C LYS A 61 16.83 3.73 -0.93
N THR A 62 15.89 4.11 -0.07
CA THR A 62 15.46 5.51 0.08
C THR A 62 16.31 6.34 1.05
N ASN A 63 17.31 5.74 1.69
CA ASN A 63 18.25 6.43 2.60
C ASN A 63 19.71 6.43 2.10
N THR A 64 19.93 6.26 0.80
CA THR A 64 21.27 6.30 0.16
C THR A 64 21.25 7.23 -1.04
N GLY A 65 20.81 8.47 -0.80
CA GLY A 65 20.69 9.49 -1.84
C GLY A 65 20.66 10.91 -1.30
N LYS A 66 21.40 11.20 -0.23
CA LYS A 66 21.86 12.55 0.13
C LYS A 66 23.18 12.40 0.90
N LYS A 67 24.28 12.31 0.16
CA LYS A 67 25.58 12.82 0.62
C LYS A 67 25.76 14.20 0.01
#